data_AF-A0A841DC65-F1
#
_entry.id   AF-A0A841DC65-F1
#
_cell.length_a   1.000
_cell.length_b   1.000
_cell.length_c   1.000
_cell.angle_alpha   90.00
_cell.angle_beta   90.00
_cell.angle_gamma   90.00
#
_symmetry.space_group_name_H-M   'P 1'
#
loop_
_entity.id
_entity.type
_entity.pdbx_description
1 polymer ?
#
loop_
_entity_poly.entity_id
_entity_poly.type
_entity_poly.pdbx_seq_one_letter_code
_entity_poly.pdbx_strand_id
1 'polypeptide(L)'
;MGLTVLLAVLLVLRLNTVARLAETHAAALDRQTEQLTTQTRDLSTALHTQELLQRSLSHRASHDPLTGLANRTLLGQALQHALTTPPAPTTGPTGPDTGPGPGPDVGTAAADAPTGPALLLLDLDGFKDVNDTYGHPIGDDLLIDVAHRLRALTRPGHTLARLGGDEFALLLPATTPTAATTLARRILTTLATPYRLGPHDIHLTTSIGIWTPTPDTTPTPAEALRDADLALYAAKAAGRNQLTPFDTTLRTARLQHTRLAAGLRQALTRNELSLAYQPVVDLRTGTIRAVEALLRWTPTDSRPVPPDVFIPIAEDTGLITDIGHWALHQACTDAARWHTSHHLAVTVNISGRQLRDPAFADHVLAATTRHRLPPAALILEITESMLLATTPAETTRIIAVL
;
A
#
# COMPACT_ATOMS: atom_id res chain seq x y z
N MET A 1 -73.32 77.86 -28.41
CA MET A 1 -73.37 76.53 -29.08
C MET A 1 -72.01 76.03 -29.55
N GLY A 2 -71.14 76.84 -30.20
CA GLY A 2 -69.84 76.35 -30.70
C GLY A 2 -68.80 75.97 -29.64
N LEU A 3 -68.71 76.72 -28.54
CA LEU A 3 -67.67 76.51 -27.50
C LEU A 3 -67.86 75.21 -26.70
N THR A 4 -69.11 74.84 -26.40
CA THR A 4 -69.45 73.63 -25.63
C THR A 4 -69.15 72.35 -26.42
N VAL A 5 -69.40 72.36 -27.73
CA VAL A 5 -69.07 71.24 -28.62
C VAL A 5 -67.55 71.07 -28.74
N LEU A 6 -66.80 72.17 -28.87
CA LEU A 6 -65.34 72.14 -28.91
C LEU A 6 -64.72 71.56 -27.63
N LEU A 7 -65.23 71.97 -26.45
CA LEU A 7 -64.82 71.44 -25.15
C LEU A 7 -65.12 69.95 -24.99
N ALA A 8 -66.28 69.47 -25.46
CA ALA A 8 -66.63 68.06 -25.42
C ALA A 8 -65.72 67.21 -26.33
N VAL A 9 -65.40 67.70 -27.53
CA VAL A 9 -64.47 67.02 -28.45
C VAL A 9 -63.05 66.95 -27.87
N LEU A 10 -62.56 68.05 -27.28
CA LEU A 10 -61.26 68.08 -26.59
C LEU A 10 -61.20 67.13 -25.39
N LEU A 11 -62.30 67.01 -24.63
CA LEU A 11 -62.40 66.09 -23.51
C LEU A 11 -62.34 64.63 -23.97
N VAL A 12 -63.08 64.28 -25.03
CA VAL A 12 -63.07 62.91 -25.61
C VAL A 12 -61.69 62.57 -26.18
N LEU A 13 -61.04 63.51 -26.89
CA LEU A 13 -59.67 63.35 -27.35
C LEU A 13 -58.70 63.12 -26.18
N ARG A 14 -58.82 63.90 -25.10
CA ARG A 14 -57.99 63.71 -23.89
C ARG A 14 -58.22 62.34 -23.25
N LEU A 15 -59.48 61.94 -23.05
CA LEU A 15 -59.83 60.63 -22.50
C LEU A 15 -59.27 59.48 -23.35
N ASN A 16 -59.36 59.59 -24.68
CA ASN A 16 -58.81 58.59 -25.60
C ASN A 16 -57.28 58.54 -25.53
N THR A 17 -56.60 59.70 -25.44
CA THR A 17 -55.14 59.71 -25.27
C THR A 17 -54.69 59.12 -23.93
N VAL A 18 -55.42 59.39 -22.84
CA VAL A 18 -55.14 58.83 -21.51
C VAL A 18 -55.38 57.32 -21.49
N ALA A 19 -56.47 56.84 -22.11
CA ALA A 19 -56.76 55.42 -22.23
C ALA A 19 -55.66 54.67 -23.02
N ARG A 20 -55.24 55.20 -24.18
CA ARG A 20 -54.14 54.62 -24.96
C ARG A 20 -52.83 54.63 -24.18
N LEU A 21 -52.52 55.72 -23.46
CA LEU A 21 -51.32 55.79 -22.63
C LEU A 21 -51.36 54.74 -21.51
N ALA A 22 -52.51 54.57 -20.85
CA ALA A 22 -52.71 53.58 -19.81
C ALA A 22 -52.57 52.14 -20.36
N GLU A 23 -53.14 51.83 -21.52
CA GLU A 23 -52.97 50.54 -22.20
C GLU A 23 -51.51 50.26 -22.56
N THR A 24 -50.79 51.26 -23.07
CA THR A 24 -49.35 51.09 -23.38
C THR A 24 -48.50 50.88 -22.14
N HIS A 25 -48.81 51.56 -21.03
CA HIS A 25 -48.13 51.36 -19.75
C HIS A 25 -48.47 49.99 -19.13
N ALA A 26 -49.73 49.55 -19.19
CA ALA A 26 -50.12 48.22 -18.72
C ALA A 26 -49.38 47.13 -19.50
N ALA A 27 -49.35 47.23 -20.84
CA ALA A 27 -48.62 46.28 -21.68
C ALA A 27 -47.09 46.35 -21.50
N ALA A 28 -46.54 47.46 -21.03
CA ALA A 28 -45.11 47.57 -20.69
C ALA A 28 -44.81 46.94 -19.32
N LEU A 29 -45.69 47.14 -18.33
CA LEU A 29 -45.61 46.52 -17.01
C LEU A 29 -45.73 44.99 -17.11
N ASP A 30 -46.67 44.47 -17.90
CA ASP A 30 -46.85 43.03 -18.12
C ASP A 30 -45.60 42.38 -18.75
N ARG A 31 -45.00 43.05 -19.74
CA ARG A 31 -43.73 42.60 -20.33
C ARG A 31 -42.59 42.61 -19.30
N GLN A 32 -42.58 43.60 -18.41
CA GLN A 32 -41.56 43.70 -17.36
C GLN A 32 -41.73 42.61 -16.29
N THR A 33 -42.96 42.26 -15.90
CA THR A 33 -43.22 41.13 -14.99
C THR A 33 -42.90 39.79 -15.63
N GLU A 34 -43.23 39.57 -16.91
CA GLU A 34 -42.80 38.36 -17.64
C GLU A 34 -41.27 38.25 -17.73
N GLN A 35 -40.58 39.37 -17.98
CA GLN A 35 -39.13 39.39 -18.01
C GLN A 35 -38.51 39.10 -16.63
N LEU A 36 -39.02 39.71 -15.56
CA LEU A 36 -38.57 39.47 -14.19
C LEU A 36 -38.83 38.03 -13.74
N THR A 37 -39.99 37.46 -14.07
CA THR A 37 -40.31 36.06 -13.72
C THR A 37 -39.41 35.08 -14.46
N THR A 38 -39.09 35.35 -15.73
CA THR A 38 -38.13 34.56 -16.51
C THR A 38 -36.73 34.66 -15.91
N GLN A 39 -36.24 35.88 -15.62
CA GLN A 39 -34.94 36.08 -14.96
C GLN A 39 -34.86 35.40 -13.58
N THR A 40 -35.94 35.42 -12.80
CA THR A 40 -35.99 34.76 -11.49
C THR A 40 -35.91 33.24 -11.62
N ARG A 41 -36.59 32.67 -12.63
CA ARG A 41 -36.53 31.23 -12.94
C ARG A 41 -35.13 30.81 -13.40
N ASP A 42 -34.51 31.59 -14.28
CA ASP A 42 -33.16 31.33 -14.79
C ASP A 42 -32.12 31.45 -13.67
N LEU A 43 -32.25 32.44 -12.79
CA LEU A 43 -31.38 32.59 -11.62
C LEU A 43 -31.55 31.41 -10.65
N SER A 44 -32.78 30.99 -10.37
CA SER A 44 -33.06 29.86 -9.47
C SER A 44 -32.48 28.55 -10.01
N THR A 45 -32.61 28.29 -11.32
CA THR A 45 -32.01 27.11 -11.96
C THR A 45 -30.49 27.16 -11.97
N ALA A 46 -29.89 28.32 -12.21
CA ALA A 46 -28.43 28.51 -12.11
C ALA A 46 -27.91 28.26 -10.68
N LEU A 47 -28.58 28.80 -9.66
CA LEU A 47 -28.22 28.57 -8.25
C LEU A 47 -28.33 27.09 -7.86
N HIS A 48 -29.39 26.41 -8.27
CA HIS A 48 -29.54 24.98 -8.02
C HIS A 48 -28.42 24.16 -8.69
N THR A 49 -28.07 24.52 -9.92
CA THR A 49 -26.95 23.89 -10.65
C THR A 49 -25.62 24.13 -9.94
N GLN A 50 -25.40 25.35 -9.42
CA GLN A 50 -24.22 25.69 -8.64
C GLN A 50 -24.13 24.87 -7.34
N GLU A 51 -25.23 24.73 -6.60
CA GLU A 51 -25.27 23.89 -5.39
C GLU A 51 -24.96 22.42 -5.69
N LEU A 52 -25.52 21.87 -6.77
CA LEU A 52 -25.25 20.50 -7.20
C LEU A 52 -23.77 20.30 -7.57
N LEU A 53 -23.19 21.26 -8.30
CA LEU A 53 -21.77 21.25 -8.63
C LEU A 53 -20.89 21.34 -7.38
N GLN A 54 -21.22 22.20 -6.43
CA GLN A 54 -20.51 22.30 -5.16
C GLN A 54 -20.57 20.98 -4.38
N ARG A 55 -21.75 20.36 -4.26
CA ARG A 55 -21.89 19.03 -3.63
C ARG A 55 -21.07 17.97 -4.34
N SER A 56 -21.08 17.96 -5.67
CA SER A 56 -20.29 17.02 -6.47
C SER A 56 -18.78 17.22 -6.28
N LEU A 57 -18.31 18.47 -6.24
CA LEU A 57 -16.91 18.81 -5.97
C LEU A 57 -16.51 18.40 -4.55
N SER A 58 -17.33 18.69 -3.54
CA SER A 58 -17.07 18.26 -2.16
C SER A 58 -17.04 16.74 -2.04
N HIS A 59 -17.93 16.03 -2.74
CA HIS A 59 -17.94 14.57 -2.77
C HIS A 59 -16.68 14.01 -3.46
N ARG A 60 -16.32 14.51 -4.65
CA ARG A 60 -15.09 14.11 -5.36
C ARG A 60 -13.81 14.44 -4.61
N ALA A 61 -13.80 15.53 -3.85
CA ALA A 61 -12.66 15.89 -3.02
C ALA A 61 -12.46 14.95 -1.82
N SER A 62 -13.48 14.18 -1.44
CA SER A 62 -13.50 13.32 -0.24
C SER A 62 -13.66 11.83 -0.54
N HIS A 63 -13.96 11.43 -1.78
CA HIS A 63 -14.22 10.05 -2.17
C HIS A 63 -13.38 9.61 -3.36
N ASP A 64 -13.04 8.32 -3.39
CA ASP A 64 -12.38 7.66 -4.51
C ASP A 64 -13.37 7.48 -5.68
N PRO A 65 -13.03 7.89 -6.91
CA PRO A 65 -13.97 7.87 -8.04
C PRO A 65 -14.30 6.48 -8.56
N LEU A 66 -13.44 5.48 -8.32
CA LEU A 66 -13.66 4.10 -8.79
C LEU A 66 -14.59 3.33 -7.84
N THR A 67 -14.24 3.32 -6.56
CA THR A 67 -14.90 2.49 -5.54
C THR A 67 -16.00 3.22 -4.78
N GLY A 68 -16.06 4.56 -4.87
CA GLY A 68 -16.97 5.40 -4.08
C GLY A 68 -16.70 5.37 -2.57
N LEU A 69 -15.56 4.83 -2.14
CA LEU A 69 -15.10 4.85 -0.76
C LEU A 69 -14.56 6.24 -0.38
N ALA A 70 -14.33 6.47 0.91
CA ALA A 70 -13.56 7.64 1.34
C ALA A 70 -12.18 7.64 0.68
N ASN A 71 -11.64 8.81 0.37
CA ASN A 71 -10.26 8.93 -0.08
C ASN A 71 -9.32 9.22 1.11
N ARG A 72 -8.02 9.35 0.83
CA ARG A 72 -6.99 9.67 1.84
C ARG A 72 -7.30 10.94 2.64
N THR A 73 -7.89 11.96 2.01
CA THR A 73 -8.26 13.23 2.67
C THR A 73 -9.34 13.01 3.73
N LEU A 74 -10.43 12.34 3.36
CA LEU A 74 -11.54 12.09 4.30
C LEU A 74 -11.12 11.14 5.43
N LEU A 75 -10.30 10.13 5.13
CA LEU A 75 -9.73 9.26 6.17
C LEU A 75 -8.89 10.07 7.18
N GLY A 76 -8.02 10.96 6.71
CA GLY A 76 -7.18 11.79 7.58
C GLY A 76 -8.02 12.69 8.49
N GLN A 77 -9.10 13.27 7.97
CA GLN A 77 -10.05 14.06 8.76
C GLN A 77 -10.77 13.20 9.81
N ALA A 78 -11.26 12.02 9.42
CA ALA A 78 -11.93 11.09 10.33
C ALA A 78 -10.99 10.60 11.45
N LEU A 79 -9.72 10.30 11.11
CA LEU A 79 -8.70 9.89 12.06
C LEU A 79 -8.36 11.02 13.04
N GLN A 80 -8.18 12.25 12.55
CA GLN A 80 -7.98 13.42 13.39
C GLN A 80 -9.14 13.63 14.37
N HIS A 81 -10.38 13.46 13.89
CA HIS A 81 -11.56 13.56 14.75
C HIS A 81 -11.57 12.46 15.83
N ALA A 82 -11.29 11.22 15.45
CA ALA A 82 -11.28 10.08 16.37
C ALA A 82 -10.15 10.15 17.42
N LEU A 83 -9.01 10.77 17.09
CA LEU A 83 -7.90 10.98 18.03
C LEU A 83 -8.15 12.13 19.04
N THR A 84 -8.98 13.11 18.67
CA THR A 84 -9.25 14.29 19.50
C THR A 84 -10.51 14.17 20.33
N THR A 85 -11.43 13.31 19.91
CA THR A 85 -12.73 13.12 20.55
C THR A 85 -12.66 11.87 21.43
N PRO A 86 -12.84 11.99 22.77
CA PRO A 86 -12.89 10.80 23.62
C PRO A 86 -14.01 9.87 23.15
N PRO A 87 -13.83 8.54 23.22
CA PRO A 87 -14.94 7.62 22.96
C PRO A 87 -16.09 8.00 23.88
N ALA A 88 -17.29 8.20 23.31
CA ALA A 88 -18.47 8.49 24.11
C ALA A 88 -18.62 7.39 25.18
N PRO A 89 -18.93 7.75 26.45
CA PRO A 89 -19.21 6.75 27.46
C PRO A 89 -20.35 5.88 26.94
N THR A 90 -20.11 4.57 26.84
CA THR A 90 -21.08 3.60 26.37
C THR A 90 -22.26 3.53 27.33
N THR A 91 -23.26 4.40 27.18
CA THR A 91 -24.55 4.30 27.84
C THR A 91 -25.57 3.71 26.86
N GLY A 92 -25.57 2.39 26.73
CA GLY A 92 -26.56 1.65 25.95
C GLY A 92 -26.38 0.15 26.15
N PRO A 93 -27.47 -0.64 26.28
CA PRO A 93 -27.39 -1.98 26.84
C PRO A 93 -26.64 -2.91 25.90
N THR A 94 -25.64 -3.60 26.45
CA THR A 94 -25.07 -4.83 25.90
C THR A 94 -26.19 -5.87 25.81
N GLY A 95 -26.91 -5.89 24.68
CA GLY A 95 -27.79 -6.99 24.32
C GLY A 95 -26.96 -8.22 23.93
N PRO A 96 -27.41 -9.44 24.25
CA PRO A 96 -26.64 -10.64 24.00
C PRO A 96 -26.59 -10.93 22.49
N ASP A 97 -25.38 -11.24 22.05
CA ASP A 97 -25.01 -11.87 20.79
C ASP A 97 -25.87 -13.13 20.55
N THR A 98 -26.81 -13.10 19.61
CA THR A 98 -27.56 -14.28 19.13
C THR A 98 -27.96 -14.10 17.65
N GLY A 99 -27.01 -14.38 16.75
CA GLY A 99 -27.34 -14.95 15.43
C GLY A 99 -27.51 -16.47 15.56
N PRO A 100 -28.37 -17.15 14.78
CA PRO A 100 -28.73 -18.54 15.04
C PRO A 100 -27.61 -19.49 14.59
N GLY A 101 -26.97 -20.15 15.56
CA GLY A 101 -26.07 -21.28 15.34
C GLY A 101 -25.90 -22.05 16.65
N PRO A 102 -26.13 -23.37 16.71
CA PRO A 102 -26.10 -24.10 17.97
C PRO A 102 -24.68 -24.59 18.32
N GLY A 103 -24.23 -24.34 19.55
CA GLY A 103 -23.02 -24.94 20.13
C GLY A 103 -22.66 -24.29 21.48
N PRO A 104 -22.49 -25.06 22.59
CA PRO A 104 -22.56 -24.51 23.94
C PRO A 104 -21.19 -24.15 24.58
N ASP A 105 -21.26 -23.08 25.37
CA ASP A 105 -20.69 -22.90 26.73
C ASP A 105 -19.20 -22.61 27.03
N VAL A 106 -19.04 -21.41 27.63
CA VAL A 106 -18.24 -20.99 28.81
C VAL A 106 -17.01 -20.09 28.58
N GLY A 107 -17.08 -18.87 29.14
CA GLY A 107 -15.94 -18.37 29.93
C GLY A 107 -15.59 -16.87 29.80
N THR A 108 -16.00 -16.11 30.82
CA THR A 108 -15.43 -14.83 31.30
C THR A 108 -15.60 -13.57 30.44
N ALA A 109 -16.49 -12.70 30.94
CA ALA A 109 -16.56 -11.28 30.62
C ALA A 109 -15.16 -10.64 30.74
N ALA A 110 -14.61 -10.23 29.60
CA ALA A 110 -13.43 -9.38 29.57
C ALA A 110 -13.83 -8.02 30.15
N ALA A 111 -13.33 -7.73 31.34
CA ALA A 111 -13.38 -6.41 31.95
C ALA A 111 -12.90 -5.34 30.96
N ASP A 112 -13.56 -4.18 30.99
CA ASP A 112 -13.40 -3.02 30.10
C ASP A 112 -11.95 -2.73 29.72
N ALA A 113 -11.48 -3.33 28.62
CA ALA A 113 -10.26 -2.87 27.98
C ALA A 113 -10.56 -1.47 27.42
N PRO A 114 -9.65 -0.49 27.62
CA PRO A 114 -9.88 0.86 27.14
C PRO A 114 -10.15 0.83 25.64
N THR A 115 -11.31 1.37 25.25
CA THR A 115 -11.68 1.50 23.85
C THR A 115 -11.00 2.74 23.29
N GLY A 116 -10.49 2.63 22.07
CA GLY A 116 -9.84 3.74 21.38
C GLY A 116 -9.91 3.57 19.87
N PRO A 117 -9.45 4.57 19.09
CA PRO A 117 -9.43 4.46 17.65
C PRO A 117 -8.43 3.41 17.19
N ALA A 118 -8.80 2.56 16.23
CA ALA A 118 -7.89 1.65 15.56
C ALA A 118 -7.89 1.89 14.06
N LEU A 119 -6.71 1.85 13.44
CA LEU A 119 -6.52 2.02 12.01
C LEU A 119 -5.98 0.73 11.42
N LEU A 120 -6.70 0.16 10.46
CA LEU A 120 -6.25 -0.99 9.69
C LEU A 120 -5.84 -0.49 8.30
N LEU A 121 -4.59 -0.69 7.90
CA LEU A 121 -4.14 -0.51 6.53
C LEU A 121 -4.07 -1.87 5.84
N LEU A 122 -4.55 -1.92 4.61
CA LEU A 122 -4.68 -3.15 3.82
C LEU A 122 -4.03 -2.94 2.47
N ASP A 123 -3.37 -3.97 1.98
CA ASP A 123 -2.77 -4.01 0.64
C ASP A 123 -3.11 -5.34 -0.03
N LEU A 124 -3.51 -5.29 -1.30
CA LEU A 124 -3.90 -6.46 -2.07
C LEU A 124 -2.66 -7.14 -2.65
N ASP A 125 -2.34 -8.33 -2.14
CA ASP A 125 -1.13 -9.05 -2.51
C ASP A 125 -1.21 -9.50 -3.98
N GLY A 126 -0.24 -9.11 -4.79
CA GLY A 126 -0.17 -9.53 -6.20
C GLY A 126 -1.17 -8.82 -7.13
N PHE A 127 -1.79 -7.71 -6.70
CA PHE A 127 -2.72 -6.95 -7.55
C PHE A 127 -2.09 -6.47 -8.86
N LYS A 128 -0.80 -6.13 -8.83
CA LYS A 128 -0.06 -5.80 -10.05
C LYS A 128 -0.04 -6.96 -11.05
N ASP A 129 0.17 -8.20 -10.59
CA ASP A 129 0.21 -9.38 -11.47
C ASP A 129 -1.15 -9.62 -12.12
N VAL A 130 -2.24 -9.31 -11.42
CA VAL A 130 -3.60 -9.33 -11.99
C VAL A 130 -3.73 -8.31 -13.12
N ASN A 131 -3.28 -7.06 -12.92
CA ASN A 131 -3.30 -6.04 -13.97
C ASN A 131 -2.43 -6.42 -15.18
N ASP A 132 -1.24 -6.95 -14.92
CA ASP A 132 -0.30 -7.33 -15.98
C ASP A 132 -0.81 -8.55 -16.77
N THR A 133 -1.59 -9.44 -16.14
CA THR A 133 -2.15 -10.65 -16.77
C THR A 133 -3.49 -10.42 -17.48
N TYR A 134 -4.42 -9.72 -16.83
CA TYR A 134 -5.82 -9.59 -17.27
C TYR A 134 -6.18 -8.17 -17.75
N GLY A 135 -5.28 -7.20 -17.58
CA GLY A 135 -5.49 -5.81 -17.95
C GLY A 135 -6.19 -4.99 -16.87
N HIS A 136 -6.00 -3.67 -16.96
CA HIS A 136 -6.56 -2.70 -16.01
C HIS A 136 -8.08 -2.76 -15.81
N PRO A 137 -8.94 -3.00 -16.83
CA PRO A 137 -10.39 -3.08 -16.61
C PRO A 137 -10.79 -4.18 -15.61
N ILE A 138 -10.16 -5.36 -15.70
CA ILE A 138 -10.41 -6.46 -14.75
C ILE A 138 -9.85 -6.12 -13.36
N GLY A 139 -8.71 -5.42 -13.30
CA GLY A 139 -8.19 -4.89 -12.04
C GLY A 139 -9.12 -3.87 -11.38
N ASP A 140 -9.75 -3.00 -12.16
CA ASP A 140 -10.72 -2.02 -11.68
C ASP A 140 -11.98 -2.71 -11.13
N ASP A 141 -12.52 -3.69 -11.86
CA ASP A 141 -13.64 -4.53 -11.40
C ASP A 141 -13.30 -5.27 -10.10
N LEU A 142 -12.07 -5.79 -9.99
CA LEU A 142 -11.58 -6.44 -8.77
C LEU A 142 -11.55 -5.48 -7.58
N LEU A 143 -11.08 -4.25 -7.77
CA LEU A 143 -11.05 -3.23 -6.72
C LEU A 143 -12.46 -2.85 -6.25
N ILE A 144 -13.42 -2.78 -7.16
CA ILE A 144 -14.83 -2.53 -6.84
C ILE A 144 -15.39 -3.68 -6.00
N ASP A 145 -15.13 -4.93 -6.39
CA ASP A 145 -15.59 -6.12 -5.66
C ASP A 145 -14.96 -6.22 -4.25
N VAL A 146 -13.66 -5.92 -4.13
CA VAL A 146 -12.97 -5.80 -2.84
C VAL A 146 -13.63 -4.73 -1.97
N ALA A 147 -13.93 -3.55 -2.53
CA ALA A 147 -14.60 -2.49 -1.82
C ALA A 147 -15.98 -2.93 -1.30
N HIS A 148 -16.76 -3.67 -2.11
CA HIS A 148 -18.04 -4.22 -1.70
C HIS A 148 -17.91 -5.22 -0.54
N ARG A 149 -16.97 -6.16 -0.63
CA ARG A 149 -16.70 -7.14 0.43
C ARG A 149 -16.27 -6.47 1.74
N LEU A 150 -15.37 -5.49 1.66
CA LEU A 150 -14.95 -4.72 2.82
C LEU A 150 -16.12 -3.95 3.44
N ARG A 151 -16.96 -3.31 2.61
CA ARG A 151 -18.12 -2.54 3.09
C ARG A 151 -19.12 -3.41 3.86
N ALA A 152 -19.34 -4.65 3.43
CA ALA A 152 -20.21 -5.60 4.14
C ALA A 152 -19.70 -5.98 5.54
N LEU A 153 -18.41 -5.78 5.84
CA LEU A 153 -17.80 -6.03 7.15
C LEU A 153 -17.81 -4.80 8.06
N THR A 154 -18.16 -3.62 7.53
CA THR A 154 -18.17 -2.37 8.28
C THR A 154 -19.47 -2.15 9.07
N ARG A 155 -19.41 -1.30 10.09
CA ARG A 155 -20.54 -0.89 10.93
C ARG A 155 -20.72 0.63 10.87
N PRO A 156 -21.89 1.17 11.26
CA PRO A 156 -22.07 2.62 11.41
C PRO A 156 -20.94 3.22 12.27
N GLY A 157 -20.38 4.34 11.80
CA GLY A 157 -19.25 5.02 12.43
C GLY A 157 -17.86 4.55 11.95
N HIS A 158 -17.74 3.39 11.31
CA HIS A 158 -16.49 3.00 10.65
C HIS A 158 -16.24 3.86 9.41
N THR A 159 -14.99 4.21 9.14
CA THR A 159 -14.59 4.87 7.89
C THR A 159 -13.76 3.93 7.04
N LEU A 160 -14.33 3.46 5.93
CA LEU A 160 -13.63 2.66 4.93
C LEU A 160 -13.17 3.57 3.78
N ALA A 161 -11.88 3.51 3.48
CA ALA A 161 -11.24 4.35 2.48
C ALA A 161 -10.38 3.53 1.51
N ARG A 162 -10.22 4.05 0.30
CA ARG A 162 -9.17 3.63 -0.65
C ARG A 162 -8.12 4.73 -0.70
N LEU A 163 -6.86 4.37 -0.44
CA LEU A 163 -5.76 5.33 -0.38
C LEU A 163 -5.16 5.60 -1.75
N GLY A 164 -5.29 4.65 -2.67
CA GLY A 164 -4.80 4.68 -4.05
C GLY A 164 -4.29 3.29 -4.46
N GLY A 165 -4.29 2.99 -5.76
CA GLY A 165 -3.85 1.67 -6.25
C GLY A 165 -4.65 0.53 -5.62
N ASP A 166 -3.93 -0.39 -4.97
CA ASP A 166 -4.35 -1.55 -4.20
C ASP A 166 -4.46 -1.32 -2.69
N GLU A 167 -4.25 -0.09 -2.21
CA GLU A 167 -4.25 0.23 -0.79
C GLU A 167 -5.63 0.64 -0.28
N PHE A 168 -6.10 -0.02 0.76
CA PHE A 168 -7.33 0.30 1.49
C PHE A 168 -7.03 0.61 2.96
N ALA A 169 -7.95 1.30 3.61
CA ALA A 169 -7.86 1.62 5.02
C ALA A 169 -9.22 1.53 5.71
N LEU A 170 -9.25 1.02 6.93
CA LEU A 170 -10.44 0.97 7.77
C LEU A 170 -10.14 1.58 9.13
N LEU A 171 -10.82 2.70 9.43
CA LEU A 171 -10.79 3.35 10.74
C LEU A 171 -11.98 2.89 11.58
N LEU A 172 -11.67 2.38 12.76
CA LEU A 172 -12.61 2.02 13.81
C LEU A 172 -12.51 3.12 14.89
N PRO A 173 -13.52 3.98 15.09
CA PRO A 173 -13.38 5.15 15.98
C PRO A 173 -13.28 4.79 17.47
N ALA A 174 -13.90 3.67 17.88
CA ALA A 174 -13.86 3.17 19.24
C ALA A 174 -13.90 1.64 19.22
N THR A 175 -12.78 1.01 19.54
CA THR A 175 -12.65 -0.45 19.56
C THR A 175 -11.56 -0.88 20.54
N THR A 176 -11.59 -2.15 20.94
CA THR A 176 -10.48 -2.75 21.69
C THR A 176 -9.46 -3.32 20.69
N PRO A 177 -8.16 -3.43 21.05
CA PRO A 177 -7.17 -4.06 20.19
C PRO A 177 -7.52 -5.50 19.76
N THR A 178 -8.17 -6.25 20.66
CA THR A 178 -8.66 -7.60 20.37
C THR A 178 -9.78 -7.60 19.35
N ALA A 179 -10.75 -6.69 19.46
CA ALA A 179 -11.84 -6.56 18.49
C ALA A 179 -11.33 -6.11 17.11
N ALA A 180 -10.38 -5.17 17.06
CA ALA A 180 -9.73 -4.75 15.83
C ALA A 180 -9.02 -5.92 15.12
N THR A 181 -8.27 -6.72 15.89
CA THR A 181 -7.59 -7.92 15.39
C THR A 181 -8.57 -8.97 14.88
N THR A 182 -9.67 -9.22 15.59
CA THR A 182 -10.72 -10.14 15.17
C THR A 182 -11.38 -9.70 13.87
N LEU A 183 -11.65 -8.39 13.71
CA LEU A 183 -12.17 -7.85 12.46
C LEU A 183 -11.16 -8.01 11.32
N ALA A 184 -9.88 -7.71 11.55
CA ALA A 184 -8.82 -7.92 10.56
C ALA A 184 -8.71 -9.38 10.09
N ARG A 185 -8.82 -10.35 11.02
CA ARG A 185 -8.89 -11.79 10.65
C ARG A 185 -10.08 -12.11 9.75
N ARG A 186 -11.25 -11.55 10.05
CA ARG A 186 -12.45 -11.71 9.20
C ARG A 186 -12.25 -11.08 7.82
N ILE A 187 -11.54 -9.96 7.73
CA ILE A 187 -11.21 -9.33 6.46
C ILE A 187 -10.29 -10.24 5.63
N LEU A 188 -9.21 -10.77 6.23
CA LEU A 188 -8.31 -11.73 5.56
C LEU A 188 -9.09 -12.91 4.95
N THR A 189 -9.94 -13.56 5.76
CA THR A 189 -10.70 -14.73 5.28
C THR A 189 -11.74 -14.36 4.22
N THR A 190 -12.37 -13.19 4.32
CA THR A 190 -13.38 -12.74 3.35
C THR A 190 -12.72 -12.40 2.01
N LEU A 191 -11.59 -11.68 2.03
CA LEU A 191 -10.90 -11.26 0.81
C LEU A 191 -10.18 -12.41 0.11
N ALA A 192 -9.83 -13.48 0.82
CA ALA A 192 -9.26 -14.70 0.24
C ALA A 192 -10.26 -15.54 -0.56
N THR A 193 -11.57 -15.24 -0.50
CA THR A 193 -12.56 -15.96 -1.32
C THR A 193 -12.40 -15.62 -2.81
N PRO A 194 -12.61 -16.57 -3.75
CA PRO A 194 -12.36 -16.31 -5.18
C PRO A 194 -13.22 -15.18 -5.75
N TYR A 195 -12.67 -14.43 -6.71
CA TYR A 195 -13.36 -13.35 -7.43
C TYR A 195 -13.74 -13.83 -8.82
N ARG A 196 -15.04 -13.78 -9.14
CA ARG A 196 -15.60 -14.18 -10.44
C ARG A 196 -15.83 -12.96 -11.30
N LEU A 197 -14.84 -12.59 -12.10
CA LEU A 197 -14.88 -11.40 -12.95
C LEU A 197 -14.99 -11.83 -14.42
N GLY A 198 -16.22 -11.83 -14.93
CA GLY A 198 -16.51 -12.35 -16.27
C GLY A 198 -16.15 -13.84 -16.37
N PRO A 199 -15.23 -14.24 -17.28
CA PRO A 199 -14.78 -15.62 -17.42
C PRO A 199 -13.61 -16.00 -16.50
N HIS A 200 -13.11 -15.08 -15.66
CA HIS A 200 -11.91 -15.28 -14.85
C HIS A 200 -12.24 -15.61 -13.40
N ASP A 201 -11.60 -16.64 -12.86
CA ASP A 201 -11.57 -16.94 -11.42
C ASP A 201 -10.23 -16.47 -10.84
N ILE A 202 -10.25 -15.32 -10.16
CA ILE A 202 -9.05 -14.69 -9.61
C ILE A 202 -8.95 -14.98 -8.12
N HIS A 203 -7.76 -15.40 -7.68
CA HIS A 203 -7.44 -15.60 -6.27
C HIS A 203 -6.47 -14.51 -5.83
N LEU A 204 -6.80 -13.87 -4.73
CA LEU A 204 -6.12 -12.70 -4.20
C LEU A 204 -6.08 -12.84 -2.68
N THR A 205 -4.97 -12.44 -2.07
CA THR A 205 -4.86 -12.30 -0.61
C THR A 205 -4.63 -10.85 -0.23
N THR A 206 -4.63 -10.54 1.06
CA THR A 206 -4.30 -9.20 1.52
C THR A 206 -3.34 -9.25 2.70
N SER A 207 -2.46 -8.27 2.80
CA SER A 207 -1.65 -8.02 3.98
C SER A 207 -2.27 -6.87 4.79
N ILE A 208 -2.29 -6.98 6.12
CA ILE A 208 -2.94 -5.99 6.99
C ILE A 208 -2.00 -5.50 8.09
N GLY A 209 -1.79 -4.18 8.17
CA GLY A 209 -1.18 -3.51 9.32
C GLY A 209 -2.24 -2.96 10.25
N ILE A 210 -2.14 -3.20 11.56
CA ILE A 210 -3.11 -2.72 12.55
C ILE A 210 -2.43 -1.76 13.51
N TRP A 211 -2.90 -0.53 13.57
CA TRP A 211 -2.48 0.44 14.57
C TRP A 211 -3.58 0.65 15.63
N THR A 212 -3.15 0.69 16.89
CA THR A 212 -3.96 1.10 18.03
C THR A 212 -3.14 2.06 18.89
N PRO A 213 -3.77 2.96 19.67
CA PRO A 213 -3.07 3.94 20.46
C PRO A 213 -2.34 3.23 21.60
N THR A 214 -1.10 3.63 21.85
CA THR A 214 -0.36 3.19 23.04
C THR A 214 -0.84 4.02 24.23
N PRO A 215 -1.00 3.42 25.43
CA PRO A 215 -1.25 4.18 26.65
C PRO A 215 -0.28 5.36 26.79
N ASP A 216 -0.78 6.49 27.30
CA ASP A 216 -0.02 7.71 27.57
C ASP A 216 0.62 8.39 26.34
N THR A 217 0.16 8.06 25.13
CA THR A 217 0.57 8.73 23.89
C THR A 217 -0.61 9.43 23.23
N THR A 218 -0.37 10.64 22.70
CA THR A 218 -1.34 11.37 21.86
C THR A 218 -0.73 11.53 20.47
N PRO A 219 -0.84 10.52 19.61
CA PRO A 219 -0.22 10.56 18.30
C PRO A 219 -0.98 11.49 17.36
N THR A 220 -0.26 12.08 16.42
CA THR A 220 -0.87 12.77 15.27
C THR A 220 -1.44 11.75 14.26
N PRO A 221 -2.39 12.13 13.39
CA PRO A 221 -2.87 11.25 12.32
C PRO A 221 -1.75 10.72 11.42
N ALA A 222 -0.73 11.55 11.18
CA ALA A 222 0.43 11.18 10.38
C ALA A 222 1.27 10.08 11.07
N GLU A 223 1.43 10.13 12.39
CA GLU A 223 2.12 9.09 13.14
C GLU A 223 1.33 7.79 13.19
N ALA A 224 0.01 7.86 13.40
CA ALA A 224 -0.86 6.68 13.36
C ALA A 224 -0.84 5.99 11.98
N LEU A 225 -0.91 6.77 10.89
CA LEU A 225 -0.76 6.24 9.53
C LEU A 225 0.62 5.61 9.31
N ARG A 226 1.68 6.29 9.72
CA ARG A 226 3.05 5.78 9.61
C ARG A 226 3.23 4.47 10.37
N ASP A 227 2.70 4.37 11.58
CA ASP A 227 2.83 3.19 12.42
C ASP A 227 2.00 2.00 11.88
N ALA A 228 0.80 2.28 11.34
CA ALA A 228 0.03 1.27 10.62
C ALA A 228 0.75 0.77 9.36
N ASP A 229 1.43 1.66 8.64
CA ASP A 229 2.23 1.32 7.45
C ASP A 229 3.45 0.46 7.81
N LEU A 230 4.12 0.75 8.93
CA LEU A 230 5.19 -0.10 9.45
C LEU A 230 4.71 -1.52 9.77
N ALA A 231 3.52 -1.63 10.34
CA ALA A 231 2.90 -2.92 10.64
C ALA A 231 2.50 -3.66 9.34
N LEU A 232 1.97 -2.95 8.35
CA LEU A 232 1.64 -3.51 7.03
C LEU A 232 2.90 -4.01 6.31
N TYR A 233 3.99 -3.24 6.35
CA TYR A 233 5.28 -3.65 5.81
C TYR A 233 5.78 -4.93 6.47
N ALA A 234 5.69 -5.02 7.80
CA ALA A 234 6.08 -6.22 8.53
C ALA A 234 5.23 -7.44 8.15
N ALA A 235 3.93 -7.26 7.93
CA ALA A 235 3.04 -8.31 7.43
C ALA A 235 3.48 -8.82 6.03
N LYS A 236 3.83 -7.90 5.11
CA LYS A 236 4.34 -8.28 3.78
C LYS A 236 5.68 -9.01 3.86
N ALA A 237 6.61 -8.53 4.68
CA ALA A 237 7.94 -9.11 4.83
C ALA A 237 7.91 -10.52 5.46
N ALA A 238 6.90 -10.80 6.30
CA ALA A 238 6.73 -12.09 6.96
C ALA A 238 6.03 -13.16 6.09
N GLY A 239 5.71 -12.86 4.83
CA GLY A 239 5.16 -13.85 3.89
C GLY A 239 3.87 -13.45 3.20
N ARG A 240 3.34 -12.23 3.43
CA ARG A 240 2.04 -11.75 2.92
C ARG A 240 0.85 -12.57 3.45
N ASN A 241 -0.37 -12.25 3.03
CA ASN A 241 -1.61 -12.93 3.48
C ASN A 241 -1.75 -13.06 5.01
N GLN A 242 -1.36 -12.01 5.72
CA GLN A 242 -1.35 -12.01 7.19
C GLN A 242 -1.61 -10.62 7.74
N LEU A 243 -1.91 -10.57 9.04
CA LEU A 243 -2.01 -9.33 9.78
C LEU A 243 -0.85 -9.19 10.76
N THR A 244 -0.44 -7.95 11.00
CA THR A 244 0.54 -7.61 12.02
C THR A 244 0.04 -6.39 12.81
N PRO A 245 -0.14 -6.51 14.13
CA PRO A 245 -0.33 -5.34 14.99
C PRO A 245 0.95 -4.52 15.09
N PHE A 246 0.81 -3.21 15.14
CA PHE A 246 1.92 -2.31 15.39
C PHE A 246 2.43 -2.48 16.81
N ASP A 247 3.75 -2.57 16.93
CA ASP A 247 4.46 -2.36 18.18
C ASP A 247 5.66 -1.42 17.96
N THR A 248 6.19 -0.86 19.04
CA THR A 248 7.32 0.09 18.98
C THR A 248 8.63 -0.55 18.51
N THR A 249 8.75 -1.89 18.56
CA THR A 249 9.91 -2.61 18.06
C THR A 249 9.96 -2.58 16.53
N LEU A 250 8.81 -2.59 15.84
CA LEU A 250 8.74 -2.42 14.37
C LEU A 250 9.32 -1.08 13.92
N ARG A 251 9.01 0.00 14.65
CA ARG A 251 9.57 1.32 14.37
C ARG A 251 11.09 1.33 14.54
N THR A 252 11.58 0.73 15.62
CA THR A 252 13.00 0.64 15.92
C THR A 252 13.73 -0.19 14.86
N ALA A 253 13.16 -1.33 14.46
CA ALA A 253 13.66 -2.20 13.41
C ALA A 253 13.73 -1.48 12.06
N ARG A 254 12.71 -0.68 11.68
CA ARG A 254 12.74 0.09 10.44
C ARG A 254 13.82 1.17 10.41
N LEU A 255 14.02 1.86 11.53
CA LEU A 255 15.10 2.84 11.66
C LEU A 255 16.48 2.16 11.56
N GLN A 256 16.65 1.01 12.21
CA GLN A 256 17.87 0.21 12.11
C GLN A 256 18.10 -0.27 10.68
N HIS A 257 17.08 -0.81 10.01
CA HIS A 257 17.14 -1.22 8.60
C HIS A 257 17.59 -0.07 7.70
N THR A 258 17.03 1.13 7.89
CA THR A 258 17.40 2.33 7.11
C THR A 258 18.86 2.72 7.34
N ARG A 259 19.33 2.69 8.59
CA ARG A 259 20.73 2.97 8.94
C ARG A 259 21.68 1.95 8.34
N LEU A 260 21.35 0.65 8.45
CA LEU A 260 22.16 -0.42 7.88
C LEU A 260 22.20 -0.34 6.35
N ALA A 261 21.07 -0.07 5.68
CA ALA A 261 21.05 0.15 4.24
C ALA A 261 21.96 1.31 3.81
N ALA A 262 21.95 2.42 4.55
CA ALA A 262 22.84 3.55 4.28
C ALA A 262 24.32 3.20 4.47
N GLY A 263 24.65 2.46 5.54
CA GLY A 263 26.01 1.96 5.78
C GLY A 263 26.48 0.99 4.70
N LEU A 264 25.62 0.05 4.31
CA LEU A 264 25.95 -0.98 3.33
C LEU A 264 26.28 -0.40 1.95
N ARG A 265 25.61 0.69 1.53
CA ARG A 265 25.98 1.43 0.31
C ARG A 265 27.43 1.93 0.33
N GLN A 266 27.92 2.31 1.50
CA GLN A 266 29.28 2.83 1.66
C GLN A 266 30.31 1.71 1.90
N ALA A 267 29.87 0.53 2.32
CA ALA A 267 30.73 -0.57 2.75
C ALA A 267 31.71 -1.03 1.66
N LEU A 268 31.28 -1.10 0.41
CA LEU A 268 32.14 -1.42 -0.75
C LEU A 268 33.27 -0.40 -0.90
N THR A 269 32.96 0.90 -0.81
CA THR A 269 33.95 1.97 -0.96
C THR A 269 34.89 2.12 0.25
N ARG A 270 34.46 1.63 1.42
CA ARG A 270 35.19 1.76 2.69
C ARG A 270 35.98 0.51 3.08
N ASN A 271 36.00 -0.52 2.23
CA ASN A 271 36.64 -1.81 2.53
C ASN A 271 36.12 -2.44 3.83
N GLU A 272 34.83 -2.28 4.12
CA GLU A 272 34.18 -2.82 5.33
C GLU A 272 33.65 -4.26 5.10
N LEU A 273 33.67 -4.72 3.85
CA LEU A 273 33.30 -6.07 3.46
C LEU A 273 34.54 -6.96 3.41
N SER A 274 34.39 -8.19 3.87
CA SER A 274 35.42 -9.23 3.81
C SER A 274 34.80 -10.60 3.56
N LEU A 275 35.61 -11.58 3.18
CA LEU A 275 35.20 -12.97 3.05
C LEU A 275 35.85 -13.78 4.17
N ALA A 276 35.04 -14.51 4.93
CA ALA A 276 35.48 -15.61 5.76
C ALA A 276 35.36 -16.91 4.95
N TYR A 277 36.16 -17.92 5.29
CA TYR A 277 36.22 -19.17 4.54
C TYR A 277 35.98 -20.37 5.45
N GLN A 278 34.96 -21.17 5.13
CA GLN A 278 34.62 -22.37 5.87
C GLN A 278 35.07 -23.62 5.10
N PRO A 279 35.95 -24.48 5.67
CA PRO A 279 36.40 -25.68 4.97
C PRO A 279 35.29 -26.71 4.72
N VAL A 280 35.30 -27.27 3.51
CA VAL A 280 34.48 -28.42 3.11
C VAL A 280 35.38 -29.65 3.03
N VAL A 281 35.10 -30.65 3.86
CA VAL A 281 35.98 -31.80 4.09
C VAL A 281 35.39 -33.07 3.46
N ASP A 282 36.22 -33.81 2.73
CA ASP A 282 35.90 -35.17 2.29
C ASP A 282 35.91 -36.10 3.51
N LEU A 283 34.73 -36.63 3.89
CA LEU A 283 34.58 -37.45 5.10
C LEU A 283 35.34 -38.77 5.06
N ARG A 284 35.68 -39.28 3.86
CA ARG A 284 36.42 -40.54 3.71
C ARG A 284 37.91 -40.32 3.89
N THR A 285 38.45 -39.21 3.38
CA THR A 285 39.89 -38.93 3.42
C THR A 285 40.30 -37.94 4.51
N GLY A 286 39.36 -37.21 5.11
CA GLY A 286 39.62 -36.13 6.05
C GLY A 286 40.28 -34.89 5.43
N THR A 287 40.43 -34.85 4.10
CA THR A 287 41.11 -33.76 3.40
C THR A 287 40.13 -32.65 3.02
N ILE A 288 40.54 -31.40 3.16
CA ILE A 288 39.79 -30.25 2.65
C ILE A 288 39.76 -30.32 1.11
N ARG A 289 38.57 -30.20 0.52
CA ARG A 289 38.36 -30.23 -0.94
C ARG A 289 37.97 -28.86 -1.50
N ALA A 290 37.20 -28.12 -0.72
CA ALA A 290 36.75 -26.80 -1.08
C ALA A 290 36.68 -25.91 0.17
N VAL A 291 36.47 -24.62 -0.04
CA VAL A 291 36.12 -23.68 1.02
C VAL A 291 34.90 -22.86 0.60
N GLU A 292 33.95 -22.67 1.51
CA GLU A 292 32.81 -21.81 1.27
C GLU A 292 33.16 -20.37 1.64
N ALA A 293 32.98 -19.46 0.68
CA ALA A 293 33.17 -18.02 0.87
C ALA A 293 31.92 -17.41 1.50
N LEU A 294 32.08 -16.94 2.74
CA LEU A 294 31.02 -16.39 3.55
C LEU A 294 31.24 -14.89 3.74
N LEU A 295 30.32 -14.08 3.24
CA LEU A 295 30.40 -12.63 3.32
C LEU A 295 30.34 -12.14 4.78
N ARG A 296 31.18 -11.17 5.11
CA ARG A 296 31.23 -10.51 6.41
C ARG A 296 31.20 -9.01 6.21
N TRP A 297 30.44 -8.34 7.06
CA TRP A 297 30.39 -6.89 7.10
C TRP A 297 30.74 -6.38 8.50
N THR A 298 31.77 -5.55 8.57
CA THR A 298 32.20 -4.89 9.80
C THR A 298 32.24 -3.39 9.53
N PRO A 299 31.16 -2.66 9.84
CA PRO A 299 31.15 -1.20 9.69
C PRO A 299 32.23 -0.57 10.58
N THR A 300 32.85 0.51 10.09
CA THR A 300 33.86 1.26 10.85
C THR A 300 33.29 1.72 12.20
N ASP A 301 34.08 1.58 13.27
CA ASP A 301 33.71 1.96 14.66
C ASP A 301 32.46 1.26 15.21
N SER A 302 32.04 0.15 14.59
CA SER A 302 30.83 -0.59 14.96
C SER A 302 31.13 -2.08 15.16
N ARG A 303 30.19 -2.80 15.79
CA ARG A 303 30.28 -4.25 15.90
C ARG A 303 30.03 -4.90 14.53
N PRO A 304 30.61 -6.09 14.26
CA PRO A 304 30.28 -6.86 13.07
C PRO A 304 28.77 -7.09 12.96
N VAL A 305 28.22 -6.87 11.77
CA VAL A 305 26.81 -7.10 11.49
C VAL A 305 26.68 -8.49 10.87
N PRO A 306 25.88 -9.39 11.47
CA PRO A 306 25.80 -10.76 10.98
C PRO A 306 25.03 -10.86 9.64
N PRO A 307 25.35 -11.85 8.79
CA PRO A 307 24.81 -11.94 7.42
C PRO A 307 23.30 -12.07 7.33
N ASP A 308 22.67 -12.76 8.28
CA ASP A 308 21.22 -12.87 8.43
C ASP A 308 20.52 -11.51 8.61
N VAL A 309 21.24 -10.49 9.10
CA VAL A 309 20.72 -9.13 9.26
C VAL A 309 20.93 -8.29 8.00
N PHE A 310 22.10 -8.33 7.36
CA PHE A 310 22.40 -7.39 6.27
C PHE A 310 22.15 -7.95 4.86
N ILE A 311 22.15 -9.27 4.66
CA ILE A 311 21.86 -9.86 3.34
C ILE A 311 20.43 -9.53 2.90
N PRO A 312 19.37 -9.69 3.72
CA PRO A 312 18.02 -9.30 3.31
C PRO A 312 17.93 -7.82 2.93
N ILE A 313 18.63 -6.95 3.66
CA ILE A 313 18.70 -5.51 3.35
C ILE A 313 19.36 -5.27 1.99
N ALA A 314 20.44 -6.00 1.69
CA ALA A 314 21.12 -5.92 0.41
C ALA A 314 20.20 -6.35 -0.74
N GLU A 315 19.39 -7.40 -0.54
CA GLU A 315 18.44 -7.90 -1.54
C GLU A 315 17.29 -6.93 -1.79
N ASP A 316 16.70 -6.39 -0.72
CA ASP A 316 15.61 -5.42 -0.76
C ASP A 316 16.04 -4.12 -1.44
N THR A 317 17.27 -3.66 -1.16
CA THR A 317 17.82 -2.42 -1.73
C THR A 317 18.49 -2.61 -3.08
N GLY A 318 18.64 -3.85 -3.56
CA GLY A 318 19.35 -4.19 -4.79
C GLY A 318 20.88 -4.16 -4.71
N LEU A 319 21.45 -3.78 -3.57
CA LEU A 319 22.91 -3.74 -3.35
C LEU A 319 23.57 -5.12 -3.40
N ILE A 320 22.79 -6.19 -3.22
CA ILE A 320 23.30 -7.57 -3.28
C ILE A 320 23.99 -7.89 -4.61
N THR A 321 23.60 -7.24 -5.71
CA THR A 321 24.23 -7.45 -7.02
C THR A 321 25.67 -6.95 -7.03
N ASP A 322 25.91 -5.71 -6.62
CA ASP A 322 27.25 -5.11 -6.57
C ASP A 322 28.13 -5.82 -5.54
N ILE A 323 27.57 -6.12 -4.37
CA ILE A 323 28.26 -6.85 -3.30
C ILE A 323 28.63 -8.26 -3.77
N GLY A 324 27.73 -8.94 -4.47
CA GLY A 324 27.96 -10.28 -5.00
C GLY A 324 29.02 -10.29 -6.09
N HIS A 325 29.08 -9.27 -6.97
CA HIS A 325 30.17 -9.12 -7.94
C HIS A 325 31.52 -8.92 -7.25
N TRP A 326 31.57 -8.05 -6.25
CA TRP A 326 32.77 -7.85 -5.45
C TRP A 326 33.21 -9.15 -4.75
N ALA A 327 32.27 -9.87 -4.11
CA ALA A 327 32.53 -11.11 -3.42
C ALA A 327 33.04 -12.19 -4.38
N LEU A 328 32.47 -12.31 -5.57
CA LEU A 328 32.90 -13.24 -6.61
C LEU A 328 34.34 -12.97 -7.04
N HIS A 329 34.70 -11.71 -7.30
CA HIS A 329 36.06 -11.34 -7.66
C HIS A 329 37.06 -11.61 -6.53
N GLN A 330 36.69 -11.29 -5.28
CA GLN A 330 37.54 -11.52 -4.12
C GLN A 330 37.74 -13.03 -3.88
N ALA A 331 36.66 -13.82 -3.94
CA ALA A 331 36.72 -15.27 -3.82
C ALA A 331 37.59 -15.91 -4.90
N CYS A 332 37.45 -15.48 -6.16
CA CYS A 332 38.31 -15.97 -7.25
C CYS A 332 39.78 -15.60 -7.03
N THR A 333 40.07 -14.40 -6.52
CA THR A 333 41.43 -13.96 -6.19
C THR A 333 42.05 -14.86 -5.11
N ASP A 334 41.30 -15.13 -4.05
CA ASP A 334 41.77 -15.94 -2.93
C ASP A 334 41.93 -17.41 -3.33
N ALA A 335 40.95 -17.94 -4.06
CA ALA A 335 40.94 -19.31 -4.56
C ALA A 335 42.06 -19.60 -5.56
N ALA A 336 42.45 -18.66 -6.43
CA ALA A 336 43.56 -18.87 -7.35
C ALA A 336 44.88 -19.21 -6.61
N ARG A 337 45.10 -18.59 -5.45
CA ARG A 337 46.27 -18.87 -4.59
C ARG A 337 46.18 -20.26 -3.97
N TRP A 338 45.02 -20.65 -3.46
CA TRP A 338 44.84 -21.96 -2.83
C TRP A 338 44.79 -23.11 -3.83
N HIS A 339 44.18 -22.90 -4.99
CA HIS A 339 44.12 -23.89 -6.05
C HIS A 339 45.51 -24.25 -6.56
N THR A 340 46.40 -23.26 -6.70
CA THR A 340 47.78 -23.49 -7.16
C THR A 340 48.57 -24.38 -6.19
N SER A 341 48.38 -24.19 -4.88
CA SER A 341 49.16 -24.90 -3.85
C SER A 341 48.51 -26.20 -3.38
N HIS A 342 47.18 -26.28 -3.41
CA HIS A 342 46.40 -27.30 -2.72
C HIS A 342 45.24 -27.86 -3.54
N HIS A 343 45.04 -27.41 -4.79
CA HIS A 343 43.93 -27.81 -5.64
C HIS A 343 42.55 -27.65 -4.98
N LEU A 344 42.40 -26.63 -4.13
CA LEU A 344 41.13 -26.31 -3.47
C LEU A 344 40.21 -25.55 -4.41
N ALA A 345 38.92 -25.91 -4.41
CA ALA A 345 37.86 -25.12 -5.00
C ALA A 345 37.30 -24.09 -3.99
N VAL A 346 36.59 -23.08 -4.50
CA VAL A 346 35.82 -22.13 -3.68
C VAL A 346 34.35 -22.20 -4.04
N THR A 347 33.50 -22.20 -3.01
CA THR A 347 32.05 -22.09 -3.16
C THR A 347 31.62 -20.65 -2.88
N VAL A 348 30.81 -20.07 -3.76
CA VAL A 348 30.29 -18.70 -3.63
C VAL A 348 28.77 -18.71 -3.70
N ASN A 349 28.13 -18.17 -2.67
CA ASN A 349 26.68 -18.01 -2.59
C ASN A 349 26.18 -16.94 -3.58
N ILE A 350 25.15 -17.27 -4.36
CA ILE A 350 24.54 -16.38 -5.36
C ILE A 350 23.09 -16.07 -4.97
N SER A 351 22.73 -14.79 -5.02
CA SER A 351 21.35 -14.34 -4.77
C SER A 351 20.45 -14.49 -6.01
N GLY A 352 19.13 -14.62 -5.78
CA GLY A 352 18.14 -14.73 -6.87
C GLY A 352 18.03 -13.45 -7.72
N ARG A 353 18.46 -12.30 -7.18
CA ARG A 353 18.53 -11.06 -7.96
C ARG A 353 19.71 -11.09 -8.94
N GLN A 354 20.89 -11.58 -8.53
CA GLN A 354 22.03 -11.74 -9.42
C GLN A 354 21.74 -12.74 -10.53
N LEU A 355 21.08 -13.86 -10.20
CA LEU A 355 20.76 -14.90 -11.19
C LEU A 355 19.86 -14.38 -12.34
N ARG A 356 19.04 -13.37 -12.06
CA ARG A 356 18.16 -12.71 -13.04
C ARG A 356 18.84 -11.58 -13.81
N ASP A 357 20.05 -11.19 -13.43
CA ASP A 357 20.84 -10.22 -14.21
C ASP A 357 21.29 -10.88 -15.53
N PRO A 358 20.86 -10.37 -16.71
CA PRO A 358 21.26 -10.93 -17.98
C PRO A 358 22.78 -11.00 -18.20
N ALA A 359 23.56 -10.14 -17.52
CA ALA A 359 25.01 -10.08 -17.63
C ALA A 359 25.74 -10.97 -16.60
N PHE A 360 25.04 -11.69 -15.74
CA PHE A 360 25.65 -12.44 -14.63
C PHE A 360 26.69 -13.47 -15.11
N ALA A 361 26.36 -14.24 -16.15
CA ALA A 361 27.26 -15.27 -16.65
C ALA A 361 28.55 -14.67 -17.24
N ASP A 362 28.45 -13.52 -17.93
CA ASP A 362 29.61 -12.76 -18.41
C ASP A 362 30.50 -12.29 -17.25
N HIS A 363 29.90 -11.86 -16.14
CA HIS A 363 30.65 -11.49 -14.93
C HIS A 363 31.40 -12.67 -14.31
N VAL A 364 30.81 -13.86 -14.28
CA VAL A 364 31.47 -15.09 -13.79
C VAL A 364 32.66 -15.48 -14.67
N LEU A 365 32.47 -15.47 -15.99
CA LEU A 365 33.55 -15.74 -16.95
C LEU A 365 34.67 -14.70 -16.84
N ALA A 366 34.32 -13.41 -16.70
CA ALA A 366 35.30 -12.36 -16.52
C ALA A 366 36.10 -12.51 -15.22
N ALA A 367 35.46 -12.89 -14.11
CA ALA A 367 36.12 -13.09 -12.82
C ALA A 367 37.10 -14.27 -12.84
N THR A 368 36.67 -15.43 -13.34
CA THR A 368 37.52 -16.64 -13.45
C THR A 368 38.70 -16.40 -14.40
N THR A 369 38.45 -15.79 -15.56
CA THR A 369 39.50 -15.47 -16.55
C THR A 369 40.52 -14.48 -16.00
N ARG A 370 40.06 -13.38 -15.38
CA ARG A 370 40.93 -12.33 -14.82
C ARG A 370 41.90 -12.89 -13.79
N HIS A 371 41.41 -13.79 -12.94
CA HIS A 371 42.17 -14.36 -11.82
C HIS A 371 42.83 -15.70 -12.16
N ARG A 372 42.71 -16.16 -13.41
CA ARG A 372 43.27 -17.43 -13.91
C ARG A 372 42.84 -18.63 -13.07
N LEU A 373 41.63 -18.59 -12.54
CA LEU A 373 41.04 -19.70 -11.79
C LEU A 373 40.39 -20.67 -12.80
N PRO A 374 40.76 -21.96 -12.81
CA PRO A 374 40.07 -22.94 -13.65
C PRO A 374 38.57 -22.97 -13.30
N PRO A 375 37.65 -23.05 -14.28
CA PRO A 375 36.22 -23.06 -14.00
C PRO A 375 35.79 -24.14 -13.00
N ALA A 376 36.41 -25.33 -13.05
CA ALA A 376 36.15 -26.43 -12.12
C ALA A 376 36.52 -26.13 -10.64
N ALA A 377 37.27 -25.05 -10.38
CA ALA A 377 37.65 -24.60 -9.04
C ALA A 377 36.71 -23.52 -8.48
N LEU A 378 35.68 -23.11 -9.21
CA LEU A 378 34.62 -22.23 -8.74
C LEU A 378 33.29 -23.00 -8.71
N ILE A 379 32.66 -23.03 -7.55
CA ILE A 379 31.35 -23.63 -7.34
C ILE A 379 30.39 -22.49 -7.02
N LEU A 380 29.34 -22.35 -7.82
CA LEU A 380 28.27 -21.39 -7.55
C LEU A 380 27.18 -22.08 -6.75
N GLU A 381 26.86 -21.55 -5.58
CA GLU A 381 25.81 -22.08 -4.72
C GLU A 381 24.53 -21.23 -4.84
N ILE A 382 23.42 -21.93 -4.99
CA ILE A 382 22.08 -21.35 -5.08
C ILE A 382 21.17 -22.10 -4.12
N THR A 383 20.26 -21.38 -3.48
CA THR A 383 19.30 -21.99 -2.56
C THR A 383 18.20 -22.73 -3.33
N GLU A 384 17.62 -23.76 -2.71
CA GLU A 384 16.51 -24.53 -3.30
C GLU A 384 15.30 -23.64 -3.63
N SER A 385 14.94 -22.73 -2.73
CA SER A 385 13.85 -21.77 -2.95
C SER A 385 14.05 -20.91 -4.19
N MET A 386 15.31 -20.56 -4.50
CA MET A 386 15.64 -19.83 -5.72
C MET A 386 15.47 -20.69 -6.98
N LEU A 387 15.88 -21.96 -6.92
CA LEU A 387 15.69 -22.90 -8.04
C LEU A 387 14.21 -23.07 -8.37
N LEU A 388 13.35 -23.18 -7.36
CA LEU A 388 11.90 -23.31 -7.54
C LEU A 388 11.24 -22.03 -8.06
N ALA A 389 11.83 -20.85 -7.79
CA ALA A 389 11.34 -19.55 -8.24
C ALA A 389 11.87 -19.13 -9.63
N THR A 390 12.82 -19.88 -10.20
CA THR A 390 13.46 -19.60 -11.49
C THR A 390 12.80 -20.41 -12.61
N THR A 391 12.53 -19.80 -13.76
CA THR A 391 11.93 -20.51 -14.90
C THR A 391 12.95 -21.44 -15.58
N PRO A 392 12.51 -22.55 -16.20
CA PRO A 392 13.41 -23.45 -16.94
C PRO A 392 14.27 -22.76 -18.01
N ALA A 393 13.74 -21.68 -18.62
CA ALA A 393 14.45 -20.88 -19.62
C ALA A 393 15.62 -20.07 -19.02
N GLU A 394 15.43 -19.49 -17.84
CA GLU A 394 16.48 -18.77 -17.10
C GLU A 394 17.60 -19.73 -16.70
N THR A 395 17.25 -20.88 -16.10
CA THR A 395 18.22 -21.93 -15.72
C THR A 395 19.03 -22.42 -16.92
N THR A 396 18.38 -22.66 -18.06
CA THR A 396 19.05 -23.13 -19.29
C THR A 396 20.05 -22.09 -19.82
N ARG A 397 19.72 -20.80 -19.75
CA ARG A 397 20.61 -19.72 -20.20
C ARG A 397 21.90 -19.67 -19.36
N ILE A 398 21.78 -19.79 -18.04
CA ILE A 398 22.94 -19.74 -17.13
C ILE A 398 23.83 -20.96 -17.34
N ILE A 399 23.25 -22.16 -17.44
CA ILE A 399 24.00 -23.40 -17.72
C ILE A 399 24.64 -23.36 -19.10
N ALA A 400 24.04 -22.72 -20.10
CA ALA A 400 24.59 -22.67 -21.45
C ALA A 400 25.84 -21.78 -21.58
N VAL A 401 26.08 -20.86 -20.64
CA VAL A 401 27.20 -19.91 -20.67
C VAL A 401 28.34 -20.34 -19.72
N LEU A 402 28.05 -21.18 -18.72
CA LEU A 402 29.02 -21.78 -17.80
C LEU A 402 29.54 -23.12 -18.35
#